data_AF-A0AAP6BC38-F1
#
_entry.id   AF-A0AAP6BC38-F1
#
_cell.length_a   1.000
_cell.length_b   1.000
_cell.length_c   1.000
_cell.angle_alpha   90.00
_cell.angle_beta   90.00
_cell.angle_gamma   90.00
#
_symmetry.space_group_name_H-M   'P 1'
#
loop_
_entity.id
_entity.type
_entity.pdbx_description
1 polymer ?
#
loop_
_entity_poly.entity_id
_entity_poly.type
_entity_poly.pdbx_seq_one_letter_code
_entity_poly.pdbx_strand_id
1 'polypeptide(L)'
;MFCVLESFHRMLRRREVFAKNSSKWGDPRAKLLDGEAWEQAKPTVLASLNLPGETGEHPAARAALLDGTYREVAGRVPANSQIVFDDDGRLHFAALEPEPEPASLLDLRKAVEAMLPRVGLLEVLLEVFSWTGADQVFTSVTGGGARLKDLHVTVAGLLVAHGCNVGCTPVVGGIDALKYGRLSHVDQTYLRLATDRAVNATLIEHQAAIGLAQAPAEAAGPRS
;
A
#
# COMPACT_ATOMS: atom_id res chain seq x y z
N MET A 1 -3.68 -30.50 33.56
CA MET A 1 -4.64 -30.06 32.52
C MET A 1 -4.36 -28.62 32.05
N PHE A 2 -4.04 -27.68 32.95
CA PHE A 2 -3.74 -26.27 32.62
C PHE A 2 -2.53 -26.05 31.68
N CYS A 3 -1.44 -26.81 31.82
CA CYS A 3 -0.25 -26.64 30.98
C CYS A 3 -0.51 -26.90 29.49
N VAL A 4 -1.44 -27.79 29.15
CA VAL A 4 -1.80 -28.10 27.75
C VAL A 4 -2.61 -26.94 27.15
N LEU A 5 -3.51 -26.35 27.93
CA LEU A 5 -4.32 -25.20 27.51
C LEU A 5 -3.45 -23.95 27.31
N GLU A 6 -2.49 -23.72 28.21
CA GLU A 6 -1.57 -22.58 28.11
C GLU A 6 -0.62 -22.73 26.91
N SER A 7 -0.09 -23.94 26.70
CA SER A 7 0.75 -24.26 25.52
C SER A 7 -0.05 -24.09 24.23
N PHE A 8 -1.30 -24.57 24.19
CA PHE A 8 -2.18 -24.40 23.04
C PHE A 8 -2.49 -22.92 22.76
N HIS A 9 -2.80 -22.14 23.78
CA HIS A 9 -3.03 -20.69 23.63
C HIS A 9 -1.79 -19.96 23.11
N ARG A 10 -0.60 -20.30 23.61
CA ARG A 10 0.68 -19.73 23.17
C ARG A 10 0.96 -20.07 21.70
N MET A 11 0.71 -21.32 21.30
CA MET A 11 0.88 -21.76 19.91
C MET A 11 -0.13 -21.09 18.96
N LEU A 12 -1.38 -20.87 19.39
CA LEU A 12 -2.36 -20.11 18.61
C LEU A 12 -1.92 -18.65 18.38
N ARG A 13 -1.40 -17.97 19.42
CA ARG A 13 -0.86 -16.60 19.27
C ARG A 13 0.33 -16.55 18.32
N ARG A 14 1.19 -17.58 18.32
CA ARG A 14 2.36 -17.68 17.45
C ARG A 14 2.05 -18.26 16.06
N ARG A 15 0.80 -18.64 15.79
CA ARG A 15 0.36 -19.30 14.55
C ARG A 15 1.12 -20.61 14.26
N GLU A 16 1.40 -21.37 15.31
CA GLU A 16 2.14 -22.65 15.26
C GLU A 16 1.20 -23.86 15.39
N VAL A 17 -0.10 -23.67 15.19
CA VAL A 17 -1.10 -24.74 15.16
C VAL A 17 -1.52 -24.97 13.71
N PHE A 18 -1.28 -26.18 13.21
CA PHE A 18 -1.52 -26.55 11.82
C PHE A 18 -2.50 -27.71 11.71
N ALA A 19 -3.39 -27.63 10.73
CA ALA A 19 -4.29 -28.72 10.40
C ALA A 19 -3.60 -29.75 9.51
N LYS A 20 -3.48 -30.99 9.98
CA LYS A 20 -2.99 -32.10 9.16
C LYS A 20 -3.87 -32.24 7.92
N ASN A 21 -3.24 -32.42 6.75
CA ASN A 21 -3.88 -32.57 5.44
C ASN A 21 -4.68 -31.34 4.92
N SER A 22 -4.56 -30.16 5.53
CA SER A 22 -5.14 -28.93 4.98
C SER A 22 -4.16 -28.22 4.05
N SER A 23 -4.59 -27.89 2.83
CA SER A 23 -3.79 -27.07 1.91
C SER A 23 -3.72 -25.60 2.33
N LYS A 24 -4.79 -25.09 2.99
CA LYS A 24 -4.95 -23.70 3.43
C LYS A 24 -4.43 -23.44 4.85
N TRP A 25 -4.48 -24.44 5.73
CA TRP A 25 -4.11 -24.32 7.15
C TRP A 25 -3.05 -25.33 7.60
N GLY A 26 -2.33 -25.96 6.66
CA GLY A 26 -1.23 -26.88 6.94
C GLY A 26 0.07 -26.16 7.29
N ASP A 27 1.06 -26.90 7.80
CA ASP A 27 2.37 -26.36 8.14
C ASP A 27 3.11 -25.94 6.86
N PRO A 28 3.42 -24.65 6.66
CA PRO A 28 4.14 -24.20 5.48
C PRO A 28 5.58 -24.75 5.45
N ARG A 29 6.18 -25.08 6.60
CA ARG A 29 7.53 -25.64 6.67
C ARG A 29 7.61 -27.06 6.13
N ALA A 30 6.51 -27.81 6.20
CA ALA A 30 6.41 -29.14 5.58
C ALA A 30 6.45 -29.10 4.04
N LYS A 31 6.41 -27.92 3.43
CA LYS A 31 6.55 -27.71 1.98
C LYS A 31 7.94 -27.22 1.57
N LEU A 32 8.87 -27.09 2.51
CA LEU A 32 10.25 -26.71 2.19
C LEU A 32 10.93 -27.84 1.43
N LEU A 33 11.73 -27.46 0.44
CA LEU A 33 12.57 -28.40 -0.29
C LEU A 33 13.76 -28.75 0.60
N ASP A 34 14.00 -30.03 0.79
CA ASP A 34 15.14 -30.56 1.55
C ASP A 34 15.91 -31.60 0.72
N GLY A 35 17.19 -31.82 1.08
CA GLY A 35 18.04 -32.84 0.47
C GLY A 35 18.24 -32.65 -1.04
N GLU A 36 18.07 -33.74 -1.80
CA GLU A 36 18.30 -33.76 -3.25
C GLU A 36 17.37 -32.80 -4.01
N ALA A 37 16.11 -32.67 -3.58
CA ALA A 37 15.14 -31.78 -4.22
C ALA A 37 15.53 -30.30 -4.07
N TRP A 38 16.16 -29.92 -2.96
CA TRP A 38 16.73 -28.59 -2.79
C TRP A 38 17.95 -28.38 -3.67
N GLU A 39 18.91 -29.31 -3.68
CA GLU A 39 20.13 -29.15 -4.49
C GLU A 39 19.83 -29.04 -5.99
N GLN A 40 18.78 -29.71 -6.49
CA GLN A 40 18.30 -29.54 -7.87
C GLN A 40 17.67 -28.16 -8.15
N ALA A 41 16.88 -27.63 -7.20
CA ALA A 41 16.18 -26.35 -7.38
C ALA A 41 17.05 -25.12 -7.05
N LYS A 42 18.09 -25.30 -6.23
CA LYS A 42 18.95 -24.25 -5.66
C LYS A 42 19.56 -23.31 -6.72
N PRO A 43 20.15 -23.77 -7.84
CA PRO A 43 20.69 -22.86 -8.86
C PRO A 43 19.64 -21.94 -9.46
N THR A 44 18.45 -22.47 -9.79
CA THR A 44 17.34 -21.70 -10.36
C THR A 44 16.77 -20.70 -9.36
N VAL A 45 16.59 -21.12 -8.10
CA VAL A 45 16.09 -20.25 -7.03
C VAL A 45 17.07 -19.12 -6.75
N LEU A 46 18.36 -19.41 -6.59
CA LEU A 46 19.39 -18.39 -6.36
C LEU A 46 19.51 -17.40 -7.52
N ALA A 47 19.45 -17.87 -8.77
CA ALA A 47 19.43 -16.99 -9.94
C ALA A 47 18.18 -16.10 -9.96
N SER A 48 16.99 -16.65 -9.66
CA SER A 48 15.74 -15.88 -9.63
C SER A 48 15.70 -14.80 -8.53
N LEU A 49 16.36 -15.07 -7.41
CA LEU A 49 16.46 -14.15 -6.27
C LEU A 49 17.70 -13.24 -6.35
N ASN A 50 18.51 -13.39 -7.40
CA ASN A 50 19.79 -12.71 -7.57
C ASN A 50 20.72 -12.85 -6.34
N LEU A 51 20.75 -14.06 -5.77
CA LEU A 51 21.55 -14.42 -4.60
C LEU A 51 22.79 -15.22 -5.01
N PRO A 52 23.93 -15.03 -4.34
CA PRO A 52 25.15 -15.77 -4.64
C PRO A 52 25.03 -17.26 -4.26
N GLY A 53 25.82 -18.10 -4.93
CA GLY A 53 25.88 -19.55 -4.73
C GLY A 53 26.38 -19.98 -3.35
N GLU A 54 27.23 -19.15 -2.74
CA GLU A 54 27.82 -19.41 -1.42
C GLU A 54 27.02 -18.74 -0.31
N THR A 55 26.69 -19.52 0.72
CA THR A 55 25.89 -19.09 1.87
C THR A 55 26.60 -18.10 2.79
N GLY A 56 27.94 -18.04 2.75
CA GLY A 56 28.74 -17.19 3.65
C GLY A 56 28.94 -15.75 3.16
N GLU A 57 29.07 -15.54 1.86
CA GLU A 57 29.45 -14.24 1.30
C GLU A 57 28.35 -13.19 1.46
N HIS A 58 27.09 -13.54 1.17
CA HIS A 58 25.97 -12.61 1.29
C HIS A 58 25.74 -12.09 2.72
N PRO A 59 25.63 -12.94 3.77
CA PRO A 59 25.48 -12.43 5.13
C PRO A 59 26.72 -11.68 5.61
N ALA A 60 27.92 -12.07 5.21
CA ALA A 60 29.14 -11.33 5.53
C ALA A 60 29.12 -9.92 4.91
N ALA A 61 28.74 -9.78 3.64
CA ALA A 61 28.60 -8.50 2.97
C ALA A 61 27.52 -7.61 3.62
N ARG A 62 26.37 -8.19 4.00
CA ARG A 62 25.30 -7.46 4.71
C ARG A 62 25.72 -7.02 6.11
N ALA A 63 26.44 -7.88 6.84
CA ALA A 63 26.99 -7.55 8.15
C ALA A 63 28.01 -6.41 8.06
N ALA A 64 28.93 -6.48 7.09
CA ALA A 64 29.91 -5.42 6.86
C ALA A 64 29.27 -4.09 6.47
N LEU A 65 28.24 -4.10 5.61
CA LEU A 65 27.47 -2.91 5.26
C LEU A 65 26.79 -2.31 6.49
N LEU A 66 26.08 -3.13 7.27
CA LEU A 66 25.38 -2.70 8.48
C LEU A 66 26.35 -2.07 9.50
N ASP A 67 27.47 -2.74 9.75
CA ASP A 67 28.52 -2.29 10.65
C ASP A 67 29.16 -0.98 10.16
N GLY A 68 29.44 -0.87 8.86
CA GLY A 68 29.91 0.37 8.24
C GLY A 68 28.93 1.53 8.42
N THR A 69 27.65 1.31 8.10
CA THR A 69 26.59 2.32 8.27
C THR A 69 26.44 2.73 9.74
N TYR A 70 26.48 1.79 10.68
CA TYR A 70 26.41 2.13 12.10
C TYR A 70 27.60 2.96 12.57
N ARG A 71 28.83 2.66 12.13
CA ARG A 71 29.99 3.49 12.46
C ARG A 71 29.89 4.88 11.87
N GLU A 72 29.41 5.01 10.63
CA GLU A 72 29.19 6.31 9.99
C GLU A 72 28.15 7.14 10.75
N VAL A 73 27.02 6.54 11.14
CA VAL A 73 25.99 7.18 11.95
C VAL A 73 26.56 7.58 13.31
N ALA A 74 27.22 6.65 14.02
CA ALA A 74 27.82 6.91 15.33
C ALA A 74 28.88 8.02 15.28
N GLY A 75 29.66 8.12 14.20
CA GLY A 75 30.61 9.21 14.00
C GLY A 75 29.96 10.58 13.79
N ARG A 76 28.74 10.62 13.24
CA ARG A 76 27.97 11.85 13.00
C ARG A 76 27.12 12.28 14.20
N VAL A 77 26.79 11.35 15.10
CA VAL A 77 25.95 11.60 16.28
C VAL A 77 26.49 12.76 17.15
N PRO A 78 27.78 12.85 17.51
CA PRO A 78 28.29 13.95 18.33
C PRO A 78 28.18 15.34 17.68
N ALA A 79 28.13 15.39 16.35
CA ALA A 79 27.99 16.62 15.59
C ALA A 79 26.52 17.01 15.32
N ASN A 80 25.56 16.13 15.66
CA ASN A 80 24.14 16.36 15.42
C ASN A 80 23.45 16.84 16.70
N SER A 81 23.18 18.13 16.77
CA SER A 81 22.48 18.79 17.88
C SER A 81 21.02 18.34 18.06
N GLN A 82 20.45 17.62 17.08
CA GLN A 82 19.11 17.05 17.17
C GLN A 82 19.09 15.70 17.89
N ILE A 83 20.25 15.10 18.19
CA ILE A 83 20.35 13.80 18.85
C ILE A 83 20.74 14.01 20.31
N VAL A 84 19.86 13.62 21.23
CA VAL A 84 20.08 13.71 22.68
C VAL A 84 19.93 12.33 23.30
N PHE A 85 20.86 11.94 24.15
CA PHE A 85 20.71 10.75 25.00
C PHE A 85 20.30 11.21 26.40
N ASP A 86 19.28 10.59 26.98
CA ASP A 86 18.95 10.80 28.39
C ASP A 86 19.88 10.01 29.33
N ASP A 87 19.72 10.22 30.64
CA ASP A 87 20.52 9.56 31.67
C ASP A 87 20.34 8.02 31.69
N ASP A 88 19.25 7.51 31.11
CA ASP A 88 18.96 6.08 30.93
C ASP A 88 19.55 5.52 29.60
N GLY A 89 20.23 6.35 28.81
CA GLY A 89 20.82 5.99 27.53
C GLY A 89 19.82 5.86 26.37
N ARG A 90 18.60 6.40 26.51
CA ARG A 90 17.60 6.39 25.45
C ARG A 90 17.83 7.53 24.48
N LEU A 91 17.69 7.21 23.20
CA LEU A 91 17.83 8.15 22.09
C LEU A 91 16.56 9.00 21.95
N HIS A 92 16.72 10.30 22.08
CA HIS A 92 15.70 11.31 21.79
C HIS A 92 16.13 12.13 20.57
N PHE A 93 15.18 12.33 19.66
CA PHE A 93 15.33 13.29 18.58
C PHE A 93 14.65 14.58 19.00
N ALA A 94 15.35 15.71 18.88
CA ALA A 94 14.72 17.02 18.99
C ALA A 94 13.58 17.09 17.97
N ALA A 95 12.39 17.49 18.43
CA ALA A 95 11.29 17.72 17.52
C ALA A 95 11.71 18.77 16.48
N LEU A 96 11.41 18.52 15.21
CA LEU A 96 11.55 19.54 14.18
C LEU A 96 10.63 20.68 14.58
N GLU A 97 11.21 21.84 14.89
CA GLU A 97 10.44 23.06 15.10
C GLU A 97 9.62 23.32 13.83
N PRO A 98 8.28 23.35 13.92
CA PRO A 98 7.45 23.64 12.77
C PRO A 98 7.82 25.03 12.26
N GLU A 99 8.12 25.15 10.97
CA GLU A 99 8.22 26.47 10.36
C GLU A 99 6.84 27.16 10.53
N PRO A 100 6.80 28.37 11.11
CA PRO A 100 5.53 29.03 11.37
C PRO A 100 4.83 29.31 10.03
N GLU A 101 3.67 28.69 9.82
CA GLU A 101 2.88 28.94 8.62
C GLU A 101 2.51 30.43 8.55
N PRO A 102 2.80 31.13 7.43
CA PRO A 102 2.45 32.54 7.27
C PRO A 102 0.93 32.73 7.43
N ALA A 103 0.51 33.83 8.06
CA ALA A 103 -0.92 34.15 8.19
C ALA A 103 -1.65 34.19 6.84
N SER A 104 -0.97 34.66 5.79
CA SER A 104 -1.48 34.66 4.42
C SER A 104 -1.77 33.26 3.87
N LEU A 105 -1.00 32.23 4.28
CA LEU A 105 -1.23 30.84 3.87
C LEU A 105 -2.48 30.29 4.55
N LEU A 106 -2.65 30.57 5.84
CA LEU A 106 -3.85 30.17 6.58
C LEU A 106 -5.12 30.82 6.02
N ASP A 107 -5.05 32.11 5.69
CA ASP A 107 -6.16 32.85 5.10
C ASP A 107 -6.49 32.33 3.69
N LEU A 108 -5.47 32.05 2.88
CA LEU A 108 -5.65 31.43 1.56
C LEU A 108 -6.32 30.05 1.68
N ARG A 109 -5.85 29.20 2.60
CA ARG A 109 -6.42 27.86 2.81
C ARG A 109 -7.90 27.94 3.17
N LYS A 110 -8.27 28.83 4.10
CA LYS A 110 -9.67 29.06 4.48
C LYS A 110 -10.50 29.54 3.29
N ALA A 111 -9.97 30.46 2.49
CA ALA A 111 -10.67 30.95 1.30
C ALA A 111 -10.88 29.83 0.26
N VAL A 112 -9.87 29.01 0.02
CA VAL A 112 -9.96 27.84 -0.89
C VAL A 112 -10.96 26.81 -0.35
N GLU A 113 -10.89 26.46 0.92
CA GLU A 113 -11.82 25.51 1.56
C GLU A 113 -13.27 26.00 1.50
N ALA A 114 -13.51 27.31 1.62
CA ALA A 114 -14.83 27.90 1.48
C ALA A 114 -15.38 27.81 0.04
N MET A 115 -14.50 27.71 -0.97
CA MET A 115 -14.87 27.54 -2.37
C MET A 115 -15.05 26.08 -2.79
N LEU A 116 -14.49 25.12 -2.03
CA LEU A 116 -14.58 23.71 -2.35
C LEU A 116 -16.02 23.19 -2.11
N PRO A 117 -16.62 22.50 -3.11
CA PRO A 117 -17.94 21.91 -2.92
C PRO A 117 -17.89 20.79 -1.87
N ARG A 118 -18.91 20.70 -1.03
CA ARG A 118 -19.10 19.57 -0.10
C ARG A 118 -19.80 18.43 -0.83
N VAL A 119 -19.02 17.60 -1.51
CA VAL A 119 -19.48 16.47 -2.32
C VAL A 119 -18.88 15.16 -1.80
N GLY A 120 -19.62 14.05 -1.90
CA GLY A 120 -19.12 12.75 -1.47
C GLY A 120 -18.02 12.23 -2.41
N LEU A 121 -16.98 11.58 -1.88
CA LEU A 121 -15.87 11.05 -2.69
C LEU A 121 -16.36 10.08 -3.79
N LEU A 122 -17.42 9.32 -3.50
CA LEU A 122 -18.07 8.45 -4.48
C LEU A 122 -18.65 9.25 -5.66
N GLU A 123 -19.33 10.36 -5.38
CA GLU A 123 -19.94 11.22 -6.41
C GLU A 123 -18.86 11.89 -7.27
N VAL A 124 -17.78 12.37 -6.64
CA VAL A 124 -16.61 12.90 -7.37
C VAL A 124 -16.05 11.86 -8.32
N LEU A 125 -15.90 10.60 -7.87
CA LEU A 125 -15.34 9.56 -8.71
C LEU A 125 -16.28 9.19 -9.88
N LEU A 126 -17.60 9.20 -9.65
CA LEU A 126 -18.59 9.00 -10.71
C LEU A 126 -18.59 10.14 -11.73
N GLU A 127 -18.44 11.37 -11.26
CA GLU A 127 -18.26 12.53 -12.12
C GLU A 127 -16.99 12.38 -12.96
N VAL A 128 -15.85 12.04 -12.34
CA VAL A 128 -14.59 11.75 -13.04
C VAL A 128 -14.78 10.70 -14.12
N PHE A 129 -15.45 9.59 -13.83
CA PHE A 129 -15.75 8.56 -14.81
C PHE A 129 -16.59 9.08 -15.98
N SER A 130 -17.53 10.00 -15.73
CA SER A 130 -18.38 10.54 -16.80
C SER A 130 -17.61 11.32 -17.88
N TRP A 131 -16.51 12.01 -17.54
CA TRP A 131 -15.71 12.79 -18.49
C TRP A 131 -14.36 12.14 -18.86
N THR A 132 -13.92 11.10 -18.14
CA THR A 132 -12.72 10.31 -18.49
C THR A 132 -13.03 9.03 -19.25
N GLY A 133 -14.21 8.43 -19.01
CA GLY A 133 -14.51 7.07 -19.45
C GLY A 133 -13.64 5.99 -18.80
N ALA A 134 -12.95 6.31 -17.70
CA ALA A 134 -11.98 5.42 -17.06
C ALA A 134 -12.63 4.14 -16.48
N ASP A 135 -13.94 4.14 -16.25
CA ASP A 135 -14.71 2.97 -15.81
C ASP A 135 -14.82 1.87 -16.87
N GLN A 136 -14.60 2.19 -18.15
CA GLN A 136 -14.74 1.24 -19.26
C GLN A 136 -13.66 0.14 -19.25
N VAL A 137 -12.55 0.35 -18.54
CA VAL A 137 -11.45 -0.63 -18.43
C VAL A 137 -11.81 -1.81 -17.54
N PHE A 138 -12.84 -1.69 -16.68
CA PHE A 138 -13.27 -2.73 -15.76
C PHE A 138 -14.04 -3.83 -16.49
N THR A 139 -13.30 -4.79 -17.02
CA THR A 139 -13.79 -5.95 -17.75
C THR A 139 -13.87 -7.18 -16.85
N SER A 140 -14.80 -8.10 -17.17
CA SER A 140 -14.93 -9.36 -16.43
C SER A 140 -13.71 -10.27 -16.65
N VAL A 141 -13.35 -11.06 -15.63
CA VAL A 141 -12.35 -12.14 -15.71
C VAL A 141 -12.52 -13.07 -16.91
N THR A 142 -13.76 -13.29 -17.37
CA THR A 142 -14.06 -14.18 -18.51
C THR A 142 -13.99 -13.49 -19.88
N GLY A 143 -13.52 -12.24 -19.94
CA GLY A 143 -13.34 -11.48 -21.19
C GLY A 143 -14.63 -10.93 -21.80
N GLY A 144 -15.78 -11.12 -21.14
CA GLY A 144 -17.03 -10.48 -21.54
C GLY A 144 -17.10 -9.02 -21.09
N GLY A 145 -17.62 -8.14 -21.96
CA GLY A 145 -17.96 -6.76 -21.59
C GLY A 145 -18.91 -6.70 -20.39
N ALA A 146 -18.86 -5.60 -19.64
CA ALA A 146 -19.64 -5.39 -18.42
C ALA A 146 -21.16 -5.53 -18.68
N ARG A 147 -21.75 -6.67 -18.31
CA ARG A 147 -23.21 -6.93 -18.42
C ARG A 147 -23.98 -6.49 -17.17
N LEU A 148 -23.31 -5.97 -16.15
CA LEU A 148 -23.93 -5.58 -14.90
C LEU A 148 -24.46 -4.14 -14.99
N LYS A 149 -25.78 -3.96 -14.87
CA LYS A 149 -26.40 -2.62 -14.80
C LYS A 149 -25.80 -1.82 -13.66
N ASP A 150 -25.38 -0.58 -13.88
CA ASP A 150 -24.77 0.31 -12.87
C ASP A 150 -23.42 -0.20 -12.33
N LEU A 151 -22.63 -0.89 -13.16
CA LEU A 151 -21.30 -1.39 -12.76
C LEU A 151 -20.38 -0.27 -12.28
N HIS A 152 -20.34 0.86 -12.98
CA HIS A 152 -19.51 2.03 -12.64
C HIS A 152 -19.79 2.53 -11.21
N VAL A 153 -21.03 2.45 -10.72
CA VAL A 153 -21.39 2.78 -9.33
C VAL A 153 -20.75 1.81 -8.34
N THR A 154 -20.84 0.52 -8.62
CA THR A 154 -20.21 -0.50 -7.77
C THR A 154 -18.69 -0.37 -7.75
N VAL A 155 -18.08 -0.14 -8.92
CA VAL A 155 -16.63 0.05 -9.06
C VAL A 155 -16.16 1.30 -8.32
N ALA A 156 -16.85 2.44 -8.50
CA ALA A 156 -16.50 3.66 -7.79
C ALA A 156 -16.57 3.45 -6.26
N GLY A 157 -17.59 2.74 -5.78
CA GLY A 157 -17.69 2.35 -4.38
C GLY A 157 -16.50 1.53 -3.88
N LEU A 158 -16.10 0.51 -4.64
CA LEU A 158 -14.96 -0.32 -4.28
C LEU A 158 -13.63 0.45 -4.29
N LEU A 159 -13.43 1.33 -5.26
CA LEU A 159 -12.23 2.19 -5.31
C LEU A 159 -12.17 3.14 -4.12
N VAL A 160 -13.30 3.70 -3.67
CA VAL A 160 -13.37 4.48 -2.43
C VAL A 160 -13.02 3.62 -1.21
N ALA A 161 -13.62 2.43 -1.11
CA ALA A 161 -13.36 1.50 -0.01
C ALA A 161 -11.87 1.11 0.08
N HIS A 162 -11.25 0.81 -1.05
CA HIS A 162 -9.83 0.42 -1.15
C HIS A 162 -8.90 1.61 -0.97
N GLY A 163 -9.14 2.71 -1.69
CA GLY A 163 -8.30 3.91 -1.66
C GLY A 163 -8.28 4.60 -0.30
N CYS A 164 -9.39 4.56 0.45
CA CYS A 164 -9.45 5.09 1.80
C CYS A 164 -9.11 4.05 2.89
N ASN A 165 -8.87 2.78 2.54
CA ASN A 165 -8.61 1.68 3.47
C ASN A 165 -9.68 1.54 4.58
N VAL A 166 -10.95 1.75 4.23
CA VAL A 166 -12.09 1.73 5.18
C VAL A 166 -12.96 0.47 5.07
N GLY A 167 -12.65 -0.41 4.12
CA GLY A 167 -13.47 -1.59 3.81
C GLY A 167 -14.82 -1.23 3.17
N CYS A 168 -15.66 -2.23 2.90
CA CYS A 168 -16.93 -2.02 2.18
C CYS A 168 -18.04 -1.41 3.05
N THR A 169 -17.99 -1.52 4.37
CA THR A 169 -19.08 -1.10 5.29
C THR A 169 -19.54 0.35 5.06
N PRO A 170 -18.66 1.35 4.91
CA PRO A 170 -19.08 2.74 4.71
C PRO A 170 -19.68 3.01 3.32
N VAL A 171 -19.46 2.10 2.37
CA VAL A 171 -19.91 2.22 0.98
C VAL A 171 -21.22 1.47 0.76
N VAL A 172 -21.54 0.50 1.63
CA VAL A 172 -22.80 -0.24 1.54
C VAL A 172 -23.98 0.72 1.71
N GLY A 173 -24.87 0.73 0.72
CA GLY A 173 -25.99 1.65 0.64
C GLY A 173 -27.33 0.97 0.32
N GLY A 174 -28.39 1.77 0.21
CA GLY A 174 -29.75 1.29 -0.04
C GLY A 174 -30.03 0.84 -1.47
N ILE A 175 -29.14 1.13 -2.42
CA ILE A 175 -29.29 0.75 -3.83
C ILE A 175 -28.65 -0.60 -4.12
N ASP A 176 -29.21 -1.34 -5.08
CA ASP A 176 -28.70 -2.67 -5.45
C ASP A 176 -27.22 -2.65 -5.86
N ALA A 177 -26.76 -1.57 -6.50
CA ALA A 177 -25.38 -1.38 -6.92
C ALA A 177 -24.36 -1.37 -5.77
N LEU A 178 -24.79 -1.03 -4.56
CA LEU A 178 -23.94 -0.88 -3.37
C LEU A 178 -24.31 -1.90 -2.28
N LYS A 179 -25.03 -2.97 -2.62
CA LYS A 179 -25.22 -4.09 -1.69
C LYS A 179 -23.92 -4.86 -1.51
N TYR A 180 -23.63 -5.30 -0.28
CA TYR A 180 -22.41 -6.03 0.05
C TYR A 180 -22.13 -7.22 -0.86
N GLY A 181 -23.15 -8.06 -1.12
CA GLY A 181 -22.98 -9.22 -2.00
C GLY A 181 -22.57 -8.85 -3.44
N ARG A 182 -23.05 -7.71 -3.93
CA ARG A 182 -22.67 -7.19 -5.24
C ARG A 182 -21.26 -6.60 -5.24
N LEU A 183 -20.91 -5.82 -4.22
CA LEU A 183 -19.55 -5.29 -4.02
C LEU A 183 -18.54 -6.44 -3.99
N SER A 184 -18.79 -7.47 -3.18
CA SER A 184 -17.91 -8.65 -3.09
C SER A 184 -17.79 -9.40 -4.42
N HIS A 185 -18.86 -9.51 -5.20
CA HIS A 185 -18.79 -10.16 -6.52
C HIS A 185 -17.99 -9.34 -7.53
N VAL A 186 -18.22 -8.02 -7.57
CA VAL A 186 -17.53 -7.12 -8.50
C VAL A 186 -16.06 -7.01 -8.16
N ASP A 187 -15.71 -6.95 -6.87
CA ASP A 187 -14.33 -6.97 -6.39
C ASP A 187 -13.55 -8.17 -6.94
N GLN A 188 -14.10 -9.38 -6.81
CA GLN A 188 -13.45 -10.61 -7.27
C GLN A 188 -13.40 -10.78 -8.80
N THR A 189 -14.33 -10.16 -9.52
CA THR A 189 -14.55 -10.44 -10.95
C THR A 189 -14.00 -9.34 -11.87
N TYR A 190 -13.99 -8.09 -11.41
CA TYR A 190 -13.69 -6.91 -12.20
C TYR A 190 -12.49 -6.12 -11.68
N LEU A 191 -12.23 -6.09 -10.36
CA LEU A 191 -11.06 -5.40 -9.80
C LEU A 191 -9.85 -6.33 -9.79
N ARG A 192 -8.87 -6.01 -10.62
CA ARG A 192 -7.63 -6.76 -10.80
C ARG A 192 -6.50 -5.77 -11.01
N LEU A 193 -5.27 -6.20 -10.69
CA LEU A 193 -4.08 -5.38 -10.95
C LEU A 193 -4.00 -4.86 -12.40
N ALA A 194 -4.49 -5.64 -13.38
CA ALA A 194 -4.55 -5.21 -14.77
C ALA A 194 -5.54 -4.05 -14.99
N THR A 195 -6.74 -4.10 -14.41
CA THR A 195 -7.75 -3.04 -14.52
C THR A 195 -7.36 -1.82 -13.69
N ASP A 196 -6.74 -2.01 -12.53
CA ASP A 196 -6.25 -0.92 -11.68
C ASP A 196 -5.10 -0.16 -12.36
N ARG A 197 -4.21 -0.86 -13.07
CA ARG A 197 -3.18 -0.22 -13.89
C ARG A 197 -3.80 0.52 -15.07
N ALA A 198 -4.79 -0.07 -15.74
CA ALA A 198 -5.44 0.54 -16.88
C ALA A 198 -6.21 1.82 -16.49
N VAL A 199 -6.97 1.80 -15.39
CA VAL A 199 -7.70 2.99 -14.92
C VAL A 199 -6.73 4.10 -14.54
N ASN A 200 -5.62 3.77 -13.85
CA ASN A 200 -4.60 4.75 -13.50
C ASN A 200 -3.95 5.35 -14.75
N ALA A 201 -3.64 4.56 -15.77
CA ALA A 201 -3.09 5.06 -17.02
C ALA A 201 -4.06 6.04 -17.69
N THR A 202 -5.35 5.69 -17.81
CA THR A 202 -6.38 6.57 -18.37
C THR A 202 -6.50 7.88 -17.59
N LEU A 203 -6.49 7.83 -16.26
CA LEU A 203 -6.57 9.05 -15.43
C LEU A 203 -5.31 9.92 -15.56
N ILE A 204 -4.12 9.32 -15.66
CA ILE A 204 -2.86 10.05 -15.86
C ILE A 204 -2.83 10.71 -17.25
N GLU A 205 -3.26 10.01 -18.29
CA GLU A 205 -3.35 10.55 -19.66
C GLU A 205 -4.31 11.74 -19.71
N HIS A 206 -5.49 11.63 -19.08
CA HIS A 206 -6.43 12.76 -18.97
C HIS A 206 -5.86 13.92 -18.16
N GLN A 207 -5.21 13.64 -17.02
CA GLN A 207 -4.59 14.67 -16.19
C GLN A 207 -3.48 15.41 -16.97
N ALA A 208 -2.69 14.69 -17.75
CA ALA A 208 -1.65 15.29 -18.59
C ALA A 208 -2.26 16.21 -19.67
N ALA A 209 -3.48 15.97 -20.14
CA ALA A 209 -4.14 16.87 -21.09
C ALA A 209 -4.64 18.19 -20.46
N ILE A 210 -4.69 18.31 -19.13
CA ILE A 210 -5.17 19.51 -18.45
C ILE A 210 -4.12 20.63 -18.56
N GLY A 211 -4.51 21.79 -19.07
CA GLY A 211 -3.60 22.93 -19.28
C GLY A 211 -2.85 23.39 -18.02
N LEU A 212 -3.44 23.23 -16.83
CA LEU A 212 -2.78 23.51 -15.54
C LEU A 212 -1.63 22.52 -15.26
N ALA A 213 -1.79 21.25 -15.61
CA ALA A 213 -0.76 20.22 -15.43
C ALA A 213 0.41 20.38 -16.42
N GLN A 214 0.17 21.08 -17.53
CA GLN A 214 1.18 21.42 -18.54
C GLN A 214 1.94 22.71 -18.21
N ALA A 215 1.51 23.47 -17.20
CA ALA A 215 2.22 24.67 -16.79
C ALA A 215 3.51 24.30 -16.04
N PRO A 216 4.70 24.78 -16.47
CA PRO A 216 5.93 24.57 -15.72
C PRO A 216 5.82 25.22 -14.34
N ALA A 217 6.46 24.63 -13.33
CA ALA A 217 6.53 25.13 -11.96
C ALA A 217 7.41 26.40 -11.84
N GLU A 218 7.26 27.36 -12.75
CA GLU A 218 8.14 28.52 -12.93
C GLU A 218 7.55 29.81 -12.33
N ALA A 219 6.80 29.69 -11.23
CA ALA A 219 6.30 30.83 -10.45
C ALA A 219 6.78 30.81 -8.98
N ALA A 220 7.76 29.97 -8.63
CA ALA A 220 8.51 30.11 -7.39
C ALA A 220 9.75 30.96 -7.67
N GLY A 221 9.59 32.29 -7.55
CA GLY A 221 10.71 33.23 -7.63
C GLY A 221 11.84 32.87 -6.64
N PRO A 222 13.08 33.29 -6.91
CA PRO A 222 14.23 32.93 -6.08
C PRO A 222 13.95 33.34 -4.62
N ARG A 223 14.07 32.38 -3.70
CA ARG A 223 14.11 32.64 -2.26
C ARG A 223 15.33 33.51 -1.99
N SER A 224 15.10 34.79 -1.70
CA SER A 224 16.09 35.73 -1.16
C SER A 224 16.33 35.46 0.32
#